data_AF-A0A1A2L2G3-F1
#
_entry.id   AF-A0A1A2L2G3-F1
#
_cell.length_a   1.000
_cell.length_b   1.000
_cell.length_c   1.000
_cell.angle_alpha   90.00
_cell.angle_beta   90.00
_cell.angle_gamma   90.00
#
_symmetry.space_group_name_H-M   'P 1'
#
loop_
_entity.id
_entity.type
_entity.pdbx_description
1 polymer ?
#
loop_
_entity_poly.entity_id
_entity_poly.type
_entity_poly.pdbx_seq_one_letter_code
_entity_poly.pdbx_strand_id
1 'polypeptide(L)' 'MTVLDFTREDPAIMIDCGSIEPLVPEVDQFVKIPLRVVCGQSGLGIELGPYTLTELDVYALRRVLAVHDDIWRQIG' A
#
# COMPACT_ATOMS: atom_id res chain seq x y z
N MET A 1 -3.13 13.58 -1.16
CA MET A 1 -3.01 12.46 -0.21
C MET A 1 -1.60 12.45 0.32
N THR A 2 -1.42 12.82 1.58
CA THR A 2 -0.13 12.92 2.27
C THR A 2 0.36 11.51 2.58
N VAL A 3 1.63 11.21 2.28
CA VAL A 3 2.28 10.02 2.84
C VAL A 3 2.51 10.34 4.31
N LEU A 4 1.74 9.70 5.18
CA LEU A 4 1.88 9.88 6.62
C LEU A 4 2.99 8.94 7.08
N ASP A 5 4.12 9.54 7.46
CA ASP A 5 5.19 8.83 8.14
C ASP A 5 4.71 8.58 9.58
N PHE A 6 4.18 7.38 9.84
CA PHE A 6 3.76 6.98 11.17
C PHE A 6 5.00 6.70 12.00
N THR A 7 5.59 7.77 12.50
CA THR A 7 6.62 7.66 13.53
C THR A 7 6.02 7.00 14.77
N ARG A 8 6.86 6.30 15.52
CA ARG A 8 6.52 5.48 16.71
C ARG A 8 5.75 6.21 17.82
N GLU A 9 5.54 7.52 17.70
CA GLU A 9 4.89 8.39 18.70
C GLU A 9 3.40 8.68 18.44
N ASP A 10 2.83 8.29 17.29
CA ASP A 10 1.37 8.33 17.07
C ASP A 10 0.76 6.97 17.48
N PRO A 11 -0.17 6.90 18.47
CA PRO A 11 -0.84 5.66 18.82
C PRO A 11 -1.74 5.20 17.66
N ALA A 12 -1.14 4.45 16.74
CA ALA A 12 -1.82 3.97 15.55
C ALA A 12 -2.35 2.54 15.74
N ILE A 13 -3.59 2.32 15.32
CA ILE A 13 -4.16 0.98 15.16
C ILE A 13 -3.62 0.41 13.85
N MET A 14 -2.89 -0.70 13.93
CA MET A 14 -2.43 -1.43 12.77
C MET A 14 -3.34 -2.63 12.52
N ILE A 15 -3.88 -2.70 11.30
CA ILE A 15 -4.68 -3.83 10.82
C ILE A 15 -3.84 -4.57 9.79
N ASP A 16 -3.59 -5.86 10.06
CA ASP A 16 -2.96 -6.76 9.08
C ASP A 16 -3.97 -7.08 7.97
N CYS A 17 -3.57 -6.83 6.72
CA CYS A 17 -4.38 -7.08 5.53
C CYS A 17 -3.79 -8.20 4.65
N GLY A 18 -2.88 -9.00 5.20
CA GLY A 18 -2.19 -10.08 4.50
C GLY A 18 -0.96 -9.57 3.76
N SER A 19 -0.79 -10.02 2.52
CA SER A 19 0.37 -9.69 1.71
C SER A 19 0.03 -9.58 0.24
N ILE A 20 0.76 -8.71 -0.46
CA ILE A 20 0.82 -8.73 -1.91
C ILE A 20 2.06 -9.51 -2.36
N GLU A 21 1.99 -10.08 -3.56
CA GLU A 21 3.08 -10.88 -4.15
C GLU A 21 3.41 -10.35 -5.55
N PRO A 22 4.09 -9.20 -5.68
CA PRO A 22 4.58 -8.74 -6.98
C PRO A 22 5.73 -9.60 -7.48
N LEU A 23 5.81 -9.76 -8.82
CA LEU A 23 6.98 -10.29 -9.50
C LEU A 23 8.08 -9.23 -9.49
N VAL A 24 9.28 -9.59 -9.02
CA VAL A 24 10.48 -8.77 -9.08
C VAL A 24 11.32 -9.23 -10.27
N PRO A 25 11.34 -8.49 -11.39
CA PRO A 25 11.95 -8.93 -12.64
C PRO A 25 13.45 -9.19 -12.53
N GLU A 26 14.15 -8.46 -11.65
CA GLU A 26 15.59 -8.55 -11.44
C GLU A 26 16.02 -9.94 -10.95
N VAL A 27 15.12 -10.66 -10.28
CA VAL A 27 15.39 -11.99 -9.71
C VAL A 27 14.43 -13.07 -10.21
N ASP A 28 13.51 -12.71 -11.11
CA ASP A 28 12.46 -13.58 -11.66
C ASP A 28 11.67 -14.36 -10.59
N GLN A 29 11.32 -13.66 -9.50
CA GLN A 29 10.63 -14.26 -8.35
C GLN A 29 9.50 -13.38 -7.83
N PHE A 30 8.46 -14.03 -7.32
CA PHE A 30 7.44 -13.36 -6.54
C PHE A 30 7.95 -13.08 -5.13
N VAL A 31 7.83 -11.83 -4.68
CA VAL A 31 8.24 -11.42 -3.34
C VAL A 31 7.02 -11.14 -2.50
N LYS A 32 6.92 -11.78 -1.34
CA LYS A 32 5.81 -11.58 -0.40
C LYS A 32 6.02 -10.31 0.41
N ILE A 33 5.14 -9.34 0.25
CA ILE A 33 5.19 -8.04 0.90
C ILE A 33 3.97 -7.89 1.81
N PRO A 34 4.15 -7.90 3.15
CA PRO A 34 3.10 -7.57 4.10
C PRO A 34 2.41 -6.23 3.80
N LEU A 35 1.07 -6.25 3.80
CA LEU A 35 0.22 -5.08 3.66
C LEU A 35 -0.47 -4.80 4.98
N ARG A 36 -0.32 -3.57 5.50
CA ARG A 36 -0.99 -3.14 6.72
C ARG A 36 -1.70 -1.82 6.50
N VAL A 37 -2.87 -1.68 7.12
CA VAL A 37 -3.54 -0.38 7.24
C VAL A 37 -3.19 0.19 8.60
N VAL A 38 -2.71 1.43 8.60
CA VAL A 38 -2.34 2.17 9.80
C VAL A 38 -3.35 3.30 9.98
N CYS A 39 -4.06 3.29 11.11
CA CYS A 39 -5.03 4.32 11.48
C CYS A 39 -4.47 5.10 12.67
N GLY A 40 -3.93 6.28 12.42
CA GLY A 40 -3.39 7.19 13.43
C GLY A 40 -4.19 8.48 13.54
N GLN A 41 -3.79 9.39 14.42
CA GLN A 41 -4.46 10.69 14.55
C GLN A 41 -4.36 11.53 13.27
N SER A 42 -3.33 11.29 12.48
CA SER A 42 -3.11 11.96 11.19
C SER A 42 -4.01 11.42 10.06
N GLY A 43 -4.73 10.31 10.29
CA GLY A 43 -5.62 9.68 9.32
C GLY A 43 -5.23 8.24 8.98
N LEU A 44 -5.79 7.76 7.85
CA LEU A 44 -5.51 6.43 7.31
C LEU A 44 -4.26 6.46 6.43
N GLY A 45 -3.38 5.49 6.60
CA GLY A 45 -2.30 5.20 5.67
C GLY A 45 -2.10 3.71 5.47
N ILE A 46 -1.27 3.40 4.48
CA ILE A 46 -0.96 2.03 4.07
C ILE A 46 0.55 1.83 4.23
N GLU A 47 0.93 0.76 4.92
CA GLU A 47 2.31 0.32 5.07
C GLU A 47 2.53 -0.92 4.19
N LEU A 48 3.65 -0.91 3.45
CA LEU A 48 4.14 -2.03 2.66
C LEU A 48 5.55 -2.41 3.16
N GLY A 49 5.64 -3.42 4.03
CA GLY A 49 6.92 -3.80 4.65
C GLY A 49 7.66 -4.89 3.89
N PRO A 50 9.01 -4.98 3.93
CA PRO A 50 10.01 -3.97 4.31
C PRO A 50 10.43 -3.09 3.11
N TYR A 51 9.49 -2.74 2.23
CA TYR A 51 9.81 -2.03 0.99
C TYR A 51 9.66 -0.52 1.20
N THR A 52 10.69 0.24 0.84
CA THR A 52 10.55 1.70 0.78
C THR A 52 9.87 2.03 -0.54
N LEU A 53 8.69 2.63 -0.49
CA LEU A 53 8.01 3.11 -1.69
C LEU A 53 8.69 4.37 -2.20
N THR A 54 8.99 4.37 -3.49
CA THR A 54 9.41 5.57 -4.22
C THR A 54 8.20 6.31 -4.78
N GLU A 55 8.40 7.53 -5.26
CA GLU A 55 7.33 8.29 -5.93
C GLU A 55 6.77 7.56 -7.16
N LEU A 56 7.61 6.77 -7.86
CA LEU A 56 7.19 5.95 -9.00
C LEU A 56 6.23 4.84 -8.58
N ASP A 57 6.48 4.20 -7.44
CA ASP A 57 5.61 3.16 -6.89
C ASP A 57 4.25 3.73 -6.51
N VAL A 58 4.24 4.91 -5.90
CA VAL A 58 2.99 5.64 -5.57
C VAL A 58 2.21 5.98 -6.84
N TYR A 59 2.89 6.41 -7.90
CA TYR A 59 2.24 6.69 -9.19
C TYR A 59 1.65 5.42 -9.83
N ALA A 60 2.42 4.33 -9.85
CA ALA A 60 1.98 3.04 -10.37
C ALA A 60 0.76 2.51 -9.59
N LEU A 61 0.81 2.57 -8.26
CA LEU A 61 -0.29 2.15 -7.39
C LEU A 61 -1.56 2.95 -7.68
N ARG A 62 -1.46 4.28 -7.83
CA ARG A 62 -2.61 5.13 -8.17
C ARG A 62 -3.25 4.75 -9.50
N ARG A 63 -2.46 4.42 -10.52
CA ARG A 63 -2.99 3.99 -11.82
C ARG A 63 -3.76 2.69 -11.72
N VAL A 64 -3.24 1.73 -10.96
CA VAL A 64 -3.91 0.44 -10.75
C VAL A 64 -5.22 0.62 -9.97
N LEU A 65 -5.21 1.42 -8.90
CA LEU A 65 -6.42 1.71 -8.13
C LEU A 65 -7.50 2.41 -8.97
N ALA A 66 -7.12 3.37 -9.82
CA ALA A 66 -8.08 4.02 -10.70
C ALA A 66 -8.77 3.04 -11.67
N VAL A 67 -8.01 2.09 -12.23
CA VAL A 67 -8.57 1.04 -13.10
C VAL A 67 -9.49 0.10 -12.30
N HIS A 68 -9.11 -0.27 -11.09
CA HIS A 68 -9.92 -1.12 -10.22
C HIS A 68 -11.24 -0.44 -9.83
N ASP A 69 -11.20 0.84 -9.46
CA ASP A 69 -12.39 1.63 -9.10
C ASP A 69 -13.37 1.75 -10.28
N ASP A 70 -12.85 1.93 -11.50
CA ASP A 70 -13.68 1.97 -12.71
C ASP A 70 -14.33 0.62 -13.00
N ILE A 71 -13.60 -0.50 -12.80
CA ILE A 71 -14.16 -1.84 -12.92
C ILE A 71 -15.29 -2.05 -11.92
N TRP A 72 -15.09 -1.72 -10.64
CA TRP A 72 -16.13 -1.90 -9.61
C TRP A 72 -17.34 -1.00 -9.82
N ARG A 73 -17.18 0.22 -10.35
CA ARG A 73 -18.30 1.10 -10.72
C ARG A 73 -19.13 0.57 -11.89
N GLN A 74 -18.58 -0.30 -12.73
CA GLN A 74 -19.31 -0.89 -13.85
C GLN A 74 -20.09 -2.15 -13.45
N ILE A 75 -19.76 -2.75 -12.30
CA ILE A 75 -20.35 -4.01 -11.82
C ILE A 75 -21.38 -3.78 -10.69
N GLY A 76 -21.37 -2.60 -10.05
CA GLY A 76 -22.41 -2.13 -9.11
C GLY A 76 -23.48 -1.30 -9.78
#